data_AF-A0AAN5I0F8-F1
#
_entry.id   AF-A0AAN5I0F8-F1
#
_cell.length_a   1.000
_cell.length_b   1.000
_cell.length_c   1.000
_cell.angle_alpha   90.00
_cell.angle_beta   90.00
_cell.angle_gamma   90.00
#
_symmetry.space_group_name_H-M   'P 1'
#
loop_
_entity.id
_entity.type
_entity.pdbx_description
1 polymer ?
#
loop_
_entity_poly.entity_id
_entity_poly.type
_entity_poly.pdbx_seq_one_letter_code
_entity_poly.pdbx_strand_id
1 'polypeptide(L)'
;IFQCEDGTKIIEDDISPIEELFQPVIEISMFTWQKKGSIKRFFRLLHSVNEGKGVKLNRGAIVMLNRRMRWFRIFILCYGLFFIIYATIGIRPNGIDFENLSGILYFEQLLVIYNATSSYLLLGWSIQIHTYCYLIRVAVCEINNFVQEAIDVKCSSESEAISFFMDSIRRNSRLSLSIRCLDGILKRFVFFQIGMAIPCTIFISFALVVNRNALLFEFLPSLILTLLCLCLFYILTIYPARLHNRMKKTRALFCSNIRHWLPFGHNVHTAALVFASHLEQTDLGVTIWGFALLSKPLILTLFSSMITALAIFLQFSDCQKQIQSTIEFRNTTNFKL
;
A
#
# COMPACT_ATOMS: atom_id res chain seq x y z
N ILE A 1 -4.42 43.59 -0.88
CA ILE A 1 -5.34 43.09 -1.92
C ILE A 1 -5.08 41.60 -2.05
N PHE A 2 -5.76 40.79 -1.24
CA PHE A 2 -5.66 39.34 -1.26
C PHE A 2 -6.68 38.83 -2.29
N GLN A 3 -6.22 38.31 -3.42
CA GLN A 3 -7.07 37.49 -4.27
C GLN A 3 -7.23 36.13 -3.59
N CYS A 4 -8.44 35.85 -3.12
CA CYS A 4 -8.90 34.49 -2.87
C CYS A 4 -8.80 33.73 -4.19
N GLU A 5 -7.84 32.81 -4.31
CA GLU A 5 -7.81 31.84 -5.40
C GLU A 5 -9.03 30.93 -5.29
N ASP A 6 -9.94 31.16 -6.23
CA ASP A 6 -10.87 30.21 -6.86
C ASP A 6 -11.69 29.33 -5.92
N GLY A 7 -12.89 29.83 -5.65
CA GLY A 7 -14.05 29.00 -5.44
C GLY A 7 -14.14 27.94 -6.53
N THR A 8 -14.28 26.70 -6.09
CA THR A 8 -14.52 25.52 -6.91
C THR A 8 -15.73 25.76 -7.82
N LYS A 9 -15.48 26.18 -9.06
CA LYS A 9 -16.42 25.97 -10.16
C LYS A 9 -16.58 24.47 -10.30
N ILE A 10 -17.76 23.98 -9.89
CA ILE A 10 -18.26 22.67 -10.29
C ILE A 10 -18.52 22.83 -11.79
N ILE A 11 -17.54 22.44 -12.59
CA ILE A 11 -17.73 22.21 -14.02
C ILE A 11 -18.43 20.86 -14.08
N GLU A 12 -19.75 20.87 -14.24
CA GLU A 12 -20.48 19.73 -14.80
C GLU A 12 -20.04 19.63 -16.25
N ASP A 13 -18.95 18.89 -16.49
CA ASP A 13 -18.65 18.37 -17.82
C ASP A 13 -19.74 17.34 -18.13
N ASP A 14 -20.47 17.50 -19.24
CA ASP A 14 -21.40 16.49 -19.76
C ASP A 14 -20.60 15.22 -20.09
N ILE A 15 -20.54 14.31 -19.12
CA ILE A 15 -19.87 13.01 -19.25
C ILE A 15 -20.69 12.17 -20.23
N SER A 16 -20.05 11.66 -21.27
CA SER A 16 -20.75 10.81 -22.23
C SER A 16 -21.31 9.56 -21.53
N PRO A 17 -22.49 9.03 -21.91
CA PRO A 17 -23.08 7.85 -21.26
C PRO A 17 -22.19 6.60 -21.35
N ILE A 18 -21.23 6.57 -22.28
CA ILE A 18 -20.20 5.53 -22.38
C ILE A 18 -19.11 5.75 -21.32
N GLU A 19 -18.69 7.00 -21.06
CA GLU A 19 -17.79 7.31 -19.96
C GLU A 19 -18.43 7.04 -18.61
N GLU A 20 -19.73 7.26 -18.40
CA GLU A 20 -20.42 6.86 -17.16
C GLU A 20 -20.38 5.34 -16.94
N LEU A 21 -20.61 4.55 -18.00
CA LEU A 21 -20.63 3.09 -17.92
C LEU A 21 -19.24 2.51 -17.62
N PHE A 22 -18.20 3.11 -18.21
CA PHE A 22 -16.81 2.74 -17.94
C PHE A 22 -16.18 3.55 -16.82
N GLN A 23 -16.87 4.54 -16.22
CA GLN A 23 -16.36 5.37 -15.14
C GLN A 23 -15.89 4.51 -13.97
N PRO A 24 -16.66 3.49 -13.51
CA PRO A 24 -16.18 2.59 -12.48
C PRO A 24 -14.93 1.88 -12.99
N VAL A 25 -14.95 1.24 -14.15
CA VAL A 25 -13.79 0.50 -14.66
C VAL A 25 -12.56 1.37 -14.86
N ILE A 26 -12.68 2.62 -15.30
CA ILE A 26 -11.61 3.60 -15.50
C ILE A 26 -11.13 4.16 -14.16
N GLU A 27 -12.04 4.41 -13.21
CA GLU A 27 -11.72 4.85 -11.85
C GLU A 27 -11.08 3.73 -11.01
N ILE A 28 -11.46 2.48 -11.29
CA ILE A 28 -10.99 1.22 -10.69
C ILE A 28 -9.69 0.76 -11.35
N SER A 29 -9.57 0.94 -12.67
CA SER A 29 -8.34 0.69 -13.39
C SER A 29 -7.31 1.72 -12.91
N MET A 30 -6.32 1.23 -12.17
CA MET A 30 -4.87 1.38 -12.32
C MET A 30 -4.26 2.53 -13.16
N PHE A 31 -5.00 3.57 -13.54
CA PHE A 31 -4.64 4.70 -14.39
C PHE A 31 -5.25 6.02 -13.88
N THR A 32 -6.18 6.00 -12.93
CA THR A 32 -6.69 7.21 -12.23
C THR A 32 -5.60 7.99 -11.48
N TRP A 33 -4.60 7.32 -10.91
CA TRP A 33 -3.38 7.95 -10.41
C TRP A 33 -2.50 8.61 -11.49
N GLN A 34 -2.66 8.26 -12.77
CA GLN A 34 -2.07 8.98 -13.91
C GLN A 34 -2.96 10.11 -14.44
N LYS A 35 -4.16 10.32 -13.86
CA LYS A 35 -5.06 11.42 -14.24
C LYS A 35 -4.27 12.72 -14.30
N LYS A 36 -4.30 13.35 -15.48
CA LYS A 36 -3.31 14.30 -16.00
C LYS A 36 -2.95 15.35 -14.93
N GLY A 37 -1.82 15.15 -14.26
CA GLY A 37 -1.23 16.13 -13.33
C GLY A 37 -1.49 15.95 -11.83
N SER A 38 -2.20 14.91 -11.37
CA SER A 38 -2.43 14.68 -9.91
C SER A 38 -1.11 14.49 -9.14
N ILE A 39 -0.22 13.63 -9.66
CA ILE A 39 1.13 13.42 -9.12
C ILE A 39 1.97 14.70 -9.19
N LYS A 40 1.87 15.45 -10.30
CA LYS A 40 2.57 16.73 -10.47
C LYS A 40 2.07 17.77 -9.45
N ARG A 41 0.77 17.81 -9.18
CA ARG A 41 0.15 18.65 -8.15
C ARG A 41 0.63 18.25 -6.77
N PHE A 42 0.65 16.95 -6.45
CA PHE A 42 1.20 16.43 -5.20
C PHE A 42 2.66 16.89 -5.00
N PHE A 43 3.54 16.68 -5.99
CA PHE A 43 4.93 17.12 -5.88
C PHE A 43 5.07 18.63 -5.78
N ARG A 44 4.25 19.41 -6.49
CA ARG A 44 4.26 20.87 -6.40
C ARG A 44 3.87 21.36 -5.00
N LEU A 45 2.78 20.82 -4.45
CA LEU A 45 2.32 21.14 -3.10
C LEU A 45 3.38 20.75 -2.08
N LEU A 46 3.94 19.55 -2.19
CA LEU A 46 4.94 19.05 -1.27
C LEU A 46 6.25 19.86 -1.36
N HIS A 47 6.68 20.20 -2.57
CA HIS A 47 7.85 21.06 -2.78
C HIS A 47 7.63 22.46 -2.21
N SER A 48 6.41 23.00 -2.26
CA SER A 48 6.10 24.33 -1.69
C SER A 48 6.17 24.42 -0.16
N VAL A 49 6.33 23.28 0.54
CA VAL A 49 6.47 23.24 2.00
C VAL A 49 7.90 23.56 2.44
N ASN A 50 8.90 22.87 1.85
CA ASN A 50 10.31 22.96 2.27
C ASN A 50 11.29 23.09 1.09
N GLU A 51 10.82 23.43 -0.12
CA GLU A 51 11.64 23.46 -1.36
C GLU A 51 12.35 22.12 -1.66
N GLY A 52 11.75 21.01 -1.21
CA GLY A 52 12.30 19.67 -1.36
C GLY A 52 13.55 19.40 -0.50
N LYS A 53 13.84 20.22 0.52
CA LYS A 53 15.00 20.01 1.42
C LYS A 53 14.95 18.64 2.09
N GLY A 54 13.79 18.17 2.54
CA GLY A 54 13.65 16.86 3.18
C GLY A 54 13.98 15.70 2.26
N VAL A 55 13.60 15.78 0.98
CA VAL A 55 13.97 14.82 -0.06
C VAL A 55 15.47 14.87 -0.36
N LYS A 56 16.07 16.06 -0.45
CA LYS A 56 17.52 16.23 -0.70
C LYS A 56 18.36 15.62 0.43
N LEU A 57 18.02 15.92 1.68
CA LEU A 57 18.71 15.38 2.86
C LEU A 57 18.59 13.85 2.96
N ASN A 58 17.41 13.31 2.62
CA ASN A 58 17.15 11.87 2.68
C ASN A 58 17.33 11.15 1.34
N ARG A 59 18.09 11.72 0.40
CA ARG A 59 18.28 11.15 -0.96
C ARG A 59 18.80 9.72 -0.91
N GLY A 60 19.73 9.43 0.00
CA GLY A 60 20.27 8.07 0.18
C GLY A 60 19.20 7.02 0.48
N ALA A 61 18.21 7.36 1.32
CA ALA A 61 17.11 6.46 1.65
C ALA A 61 16.18 6.21 0.46
N ILE A 62 15.95 7.23 -0.39
CA ILE A 62 15.14 7.12 -1.61
C ILE A 62 15.88 6.27 -2.65
N VAL A 63 17.19 6.48 -2.83
CA VAL A 63 18.02 5.66 -3.73
C VAL A 63 18.02 4.20 -3.28
N MET A 64 18.12 3.95 -1.97
CA MET A 64 18.05 2.60 -1.42
C MET A 64 16.69 1.94 -1.68
N LEU A 65 15.57 2.67 -1.54
CA LEU A 65 14.24 2.17 -1.91
C LEU A 65 14.20 1.79 -3.40
N ASN A 66 14.64 2.68 -4.29
CA ASN A 66 14.66 2.44 -5.73
C ASN A 66 15.53 1.23 -6.10
N ARG A 67 16.68 1.05 -5.44
CA ARG A 67 17.57 -0.11 -5.63
C ARG A 67 16.89 -1.41 -5.20
N ARG A 68 16.25 -1.43 -4.03
CA ARG A 68 15.49 -2.60 -3.55
C ARG A 68 14.34 -2.95 -4.50
N MET A 69 13.56 -1.96 -4.94
CA MET A 69 12.47 -2.19 -5.89
C MET A 69 12.98 -2.62 -7.28
N ARG A 70 14.18 -2.18 -7.69
CA ARG A 70 14.82 -2.68 -8.92
C ARG A 70 15.14 -4.16 -8.82
N TRP A 71 15.77 -4.59 -7.72
CA TRP A 71 16.05 -6.01 -7.47
C TRP A 71 14.77 -6.84 -7.39
N PHE A 72 13.73 -6.32 -6.74
CA PHE A 72 12.43 -6.97 -6.69
C PHE A 72 11.80 -7.16 -8.07
N ARG A 73 11.88 -6.16 -8.96
CA ARG A 73 11.43 -6.29 -10.36
C ARG A 73 12.23 -7.34 -11.13
N ILE A 74 13.55 -7.34 -10.99
CA ILE A 74 14.42 -8.34 -11.62
C ILE A 74 14.05 -9.74 -11.12
N PHE A 75 13.81 -9.89 -9.82
CA PHE A 75 13.35 -11.15 -9.24
C PHE A 75 12.02 -11.62 -9.84
N ILE A 76 11.02 -10.74 -9.95
CA ILE A 76 9.73 -11.08 -10.59
C ILE A 76 9.92 -11.46 -12.06
N LEU A 77 10.79 -10.75 -12.80
CA LEU A 77 11.12 -11.10 -14.19
C LEU A 77 11.72 -12.51 -14.28
N CYS A 78 12.74 -12.81 -13.47
CA CYS A 78 13.37 -14.12 -13.45
C CYS A 78 12.39 -15.23 -13.03
N TYR A 79 11.52 -14.95 -12.04
CA TYR A 79 10.50 -15.88 -11.58
C TYR A 79 9.46 -16.17 -12.67
N GLY A 80 8.94 -15.13 -13.35
CA GLY A 80 8.01 -15.31 -14.47
C GLY A 80 8.63 -16.06 -15.64
N LEU A 81 9.87 -15.73 -16.01
CA LEU A 81 10.62 -16.44 -17.06
C LEU A 81 10.84 -17.92 -16.71
N PHE A 82 11.17 -18.22 -15.45
CA PHE A 82 11.30 -19.61 -14.98
C PHE A 82 10.01 -20.40 -15.19
N PHE A 83 8.84 -19.83 -14.86
CA PHE A 83 7.55 -20.49 -15.06
C PHE A 83 7.17 -20.65 -16.53
N ILE A 84 7.49 -19.67 -17.38
CA ILE A 84 7.28 -19.78 -18.83
C ILE A 84 8.13 -20.94 -19.39
N ILE A 85 9.42 -21.01 -19.02
CA ILE A 85 10.31 -22.10 -19.44
C ILE A 85 9.80 -23.44 -18.92
N TYR A 86 9.42 -23.52 -17.64
CA TYR A 86 8.87 -24.72 -17.02
C TYR A 86 7.62 -25.23 -17.78
N ALA A 87 6.69 -24.33 -18.11
CA ALA A 87 5.49 -24.67 -18.89
C ALA A 87 5.82 -25.13 -20.32
N THR A 88 6.83 -24.54 -20.97
CA THR A 88 7.25 -24.94 -22.33
C THR A 88 7.92 -26.30 -22.40
N ILE A 89 8.57 -26.76 -21.32
CA ILE A 89 9.21 -28.09 -21.27
C ILE A 89 8.16 -29.21 -21.11
N GLY A 90 6.92 -28.86 -20.74
CA GLY A 90 5.83 -29.83 -20.63
C GLY A 90 5.88 -30.72 -19.38
N ILE A 91 6.66 -30.32 -18.36
CA ILE A 91 6.66 -31.01 -17.07
C ILE A 91 5.30 -30.75 -16.41
N ARG A 92 4.52 -31.81 -16.22
CA ARG A 92 3.21 -31.75 -15.56
C ARG A 92 3.40 -31.80 -14.05
N PRO A 93 3.05 -30.74 -13.30
CA PRO A 93 3.09 -30.77 -11.85
C PRO A 93 2.06 -31.77 -11.33
N ASN A 94 2.46 -32.65 -10.42
CA ASN A 94 1.63 -33.73 -9.88
C ASN A 94 0.47 -33.21 -9.01
N GLY A 95 0.57 -31.98 -8.49
CA GLY A 95 -0.44 -31.36 -7.62
C GLY A 95 -1.46 -30.45 -8.32
N ILE A 96 -1.35 -30.24 -9.64
CA ILE A 96 -2.33 -29.45 -10.40
C ILE A 96 -3.06 -30.41 -11.31
N ASP A 97 -4.39 -30.40 -11.22
CA ASP A 97 -5.25 -31.17 -12.10
C ASP A 97 -5.18 -30.57 -13.53
N PHE A 98 -4.14 -30.98 -14.24
CA PHE A 98 -3.76 -30.45 -15.54
C PHE A 98 -4.85 -30.73 -16.58
N GLU A 99 -5.64 -31.78 -16.39
CA GLU A 99 -6.80 -32.11 -17.21
C GLU A 99 -7.92 -31.08 -17.03
N ASN A 100 -8.23 -30.70 -15.79
CA ASN A 100 -9.20 -29.62 -15.53
C ASN A 100 -8.69 -28.26 -16.02
N LEU A 101 -7.40 -27.95 -15.84
CA LEU A 101 -6.83 -26.68 -16.29
C LEU A 101 -6.75 -26.57 -17.81
N SER A 102 -6.33 -27.64 -18.50
CA SER A 102 -6.30 -27.71 -19.96
C SER A 102 -7.72 -27.72 -20.55
N GLY A 103 -8.69 -28.33 -19.86
CA GLY A 103 -10.11 -28.28 -20.20
C GLY A 103 -10.68 -26.86 -20.17
N ILE A 104 -10.26 -26.02 -19.22
CA ILE A 104 -10.66 -24.60 -19.17
C ILE A 104 -10.02 -23.79 -20.31
N LEU A 105 -8.76 -24.08 -20.64
CA LEU A 105 -8.01 -23.34 -21.66
C LEU A 105 -8.24 -23.86 -23.09
N TYR A 106 -8.95 -24.97 -23.28
CA TYR A 106 -9.21 -25.69 -24.54
C TYR A 106 -7.95 -26.21 -25.29
N PHE A 107 -6.82 -25.50 -25.25
CA PHE A 107 -5.54 -25.89 -25.87
C PHE A 107 -4.38 -25.75 -24.89
N GLU A 108 -3.51 -26.78 -24.80
CA GLU A 108 -2.33 -26.76 -23.92
C GLU A 108 -1.34 -25.62 -24.26
N GLN A 109 -1.27 -25.20 -25.53
CA GLN A 109 -0.41 -24.10 -25.98
C GLN A 109 -0.82 -22.73 -25.37
N LEU A 110 -2.08 -22.57 -24.97
CA LEU A 110 -2.57 -21.35 -24.31
C LEU A 110 -2.03 -21.19 -22.89
N LEU A 111 -1.47 -22.25 -22.28
CA LEU A 111 -0.83 -22.16 -20.97
C LEU A 111 0.40 -21.24 -20.99
N VAL A 112 1.14 -21.20 -22.10
CA VAL A 112 2.28 -20.29 -22.28
C VAL A 112 1.79 -18.84 -22.32
N ILE A 113 0.71 -18.57 -23.07
CA ILE A 113 0.10 -17.24 -23.16
C ILE A 113 -0.45 -16.79 -21.80
N TYR A 114 -1.07 -17.71 -21.04
CA TYR A 114 -1.55 -17.44 -19.69
C TYR A 114 -0.40 -17.05 -18.73
N ASN A 115 0.70 -17.81 -18.73
CA ASN A 115 1.86 -17.52 -17.88
C ASN A 115 2.59 -16.23 -18.31
N ALA A 116 2.66 -15.96 -19.61
CA ALA A 116 3.20 -14.69 -20.13
C ALA A 116 2.34 -13.49 -19.71
N THR A 117 1.02 -13.61 -19.82
CA THR A 117 0.06 -12.58 -19.39
C THR A 117 0.14 -12.36 -17.89
N SER A 118 0.19 -13.42 -17.09
CA SER A 118 0.35 -13.35 -15.63
C SER A 118 1.66 -12.67 -15.24
N SER A 119 2.76 -13.00 -15.92
CA SER A 119 4.07 -12.36 -15.70
C SER A 119 4.03 -10.87 -16.04
N TYR A 120 3.39 -10.50 -17.16
CA TYR A 120 3.20 -9.09 -17.54
C TYR A 120 2.40 -8.32 -16.48
N LEU A 121 1.31 -8.89 -15.97
CA LEU A 121 0.49 -8.28 -14.92
C LEU A 121 1.29 -8.10 -13.62
N LEU A 122 2.08 -9.10 -13.22
CA LEU A 122 2.96 -9.01 -12.03
C LEU A 122 4.00 -7.90 -12.15
N LEU A 123 4.55 -7.65 -13.35
CA LEU A 123 5.46 -6.54 -13.58
C LEU A 123 4.77 -5.19 -13.46
N GLY A 124 3.59 -5.05 -14.07
CA GLY A 124 2.76 -3.85 -13.93
C GLY A 124 2.46 -3.55 -12.46
N TRP A 125 2.09 -4.58 -11.70
CA TRP A 125 1.87 -4.50 -10.26
C TRP A 125 3.11 -4.07 -9.48
N SER A 126 4.28 -4.61 -9.81
CA SER A 126 5.55 -4.23 -9.16
C SER A 126 5.88 -2.76 -9.38
N ILE A 127 5.61 -2.23 -10.57
CA ILE A 127 5.78 -0.80 -10.88
C ILE A 127 4.80 0.04 -10.05
N GLN A 128 3.56 -0.43 -9.90
CA GLN A 128 2.55 0.24 -9.09
C GLN A 128 2.91 0.33 -7.62
N ILE A 129 3.31 -0.78 -7.01
CA ILE A 129 3.77 -0.82 -5.63
C ILE A 129 5.01 0.05 -5.45
N HIS A 130 5.92 0.09 -6.43
CA HIS A 130 7.08 0.97 -6.37
C HIS A 130 6.68 2.45 -6.31
N THR A 131 5.83 2.90 -7.23
CA THR A 131 5.34 4.29 -7.23
C THR A 131 4.57 4.61 -5.95
N TYR A 132 3.74 3.69 -5.46
CA TYR A 132 3.05 3.80 -4.17
C TYR A 132 4.02 4.04 -3.01
N CYS A 133 5.02 3.17 -2.84
CA CYS A 133 6.03 3.31 -1.79
C CYS A 133 6.84 4.60 -1.95
N TYR A 134 7.15 4.98 -3.19
CA TYR A 134 7.93 6.18 -3.49
C TYR A 134 7.20 7.45 -3.05
N LEU A 135 5.92 7.60 -3.43
CA LEU A 135 5.12 8.79 -3.08
C LEU A 135 4.99 8.95 -1.55
N ILE A 136 4.67 7.86 -0.85
CA ILE A 136 4.57 7.87 0.61
C ILE A 136 5.94 8.18 1.24
N ARG A 137 7.02 7.59 0.73
CA ARG A 137 8.36 7.82 1.28
C ARG A 137 8.79 9.27 1.15
N VAL A 138 8.53 9.89 0.00
CA VAL A 138 8.83 11.30 -0.24
C VAL A 138 8.05 12.20 0.71
N ALA A 139 6.76 11.94 0.93
CA ALA A 139 5.97 12.66 1.94
C ALA A 139 6.56 12.52 3.35
N VAL A 140 6.91 11.29 3.75
CA VAL A 140 7.53 11.02 5.08
C VAL A 140 8.87 11.77 5.25
N CYS A 141 9.70 11.85 4.20
CA CYS A 141 10.95 12.59 4.25
C CYS A 141 10.72 14.09 4.49
N GLU A 142 9.73 14.68 3.85
CA GLU A 142 9.39 16.10 4.04
C GLU A 142 8.76 16.39 5.40
N ILE A 143 7.90 15.49 5.89
CA ILE A 143 7.36 15.59 7.26
C ILE A 143 8.50 15.52 8.28
N ASN A 144 9.42 14.57 8.14
CA ASN A 144 10.55 14.46 9.06
C ASN A 144 11.41 15.71 9.05
N ASN A 145 11.69 16.28 7.87
CA ASN A 145 12.44 17.53 7.77
C ASN A 145 11.71 18.70 8.42
N PHE A 146 10.42 18.86 8.15
CA PHE A 146 9.58 19.88 8.79
C PHE A 146 9.60 19.74 10.32
N VAL A 147 9.50 18.51 10.84
CA VAL A 147 9.57 18.22 12.28
C VAL A 147 10.94 18.55 12.86
N GLN A 148 12.03 18.18 12.18
CA GLN A 148 13.38 18.52 12.65
C GLN A 148 13.60 20.04 12.67
N GLU A 149 13.20 20.75 11.62
CA GLU A 149 13.25 22.22 11.59
C GLU A 149 12.44 22.84 12.73
N ALA A 150 11.27 22.31 13.06
CA ALA A 150 10.46 22.79 14.19
C ALA A 150 11.05 22.48 15.57
N ILE A 151 11.94 21.50 15.68
CA ILE A 151 12.62 21.12 16.92
C ILE A 151 13.92 21.90 17.10
N ASP A 152 14.69 22.08 16.03
CA ASP A 152 16.03 22.66 16.05
C ASP A 152 16.03 24.20 16.01
N VAL A 153 14.85 24.82 16.14
CA VAL A 153 14.69 26.27 16.11
C VAL A 153 15.46 26.93 17.23
N LYS A 154 16.34 27.86 16.82
CA LYS A 154 17.03 28.80 17.69
C LYS A 154 16.63 30.19 17.26
N CYS A 155 15.65 30.77 17.95
CA CYS A 155 15.26 32.16 17.73
C CYS A 155 16.15 33.06 18.58
N SER A 156 16.53 34.21 18.01
CA SER A 156 17.30 35.24 18.70
C SER A 156 16.39 36.30 19.34
N SER A 157 15.15 36.44 18.87
CA SER A 157 14.17 37.42 19.35
C SER A 157 12.74 36.87 19.43
N GLU A 158 11.89 37.55 20.20
CA GLU A 158 10.46 37.24 20.34
C GLU A 158 9.72 37.37 19.00
N SER A 159 9.98 38.44 18.24
CA SER A 159 9.35 38.68 16.94
C SER A 159 9.74 37.61 15.91
N GLU A 160 11.01 37.18 15.91
CA GLU A 160 11.49 36.08 15.07
C GLU A 160 10.77 34.77 15.43
N ALA A 161 10.62 34.46 16.72
CA ALA A 161 9.91 33.26 17.17
C ALA A 161 8.42 33.26 16.77
N ILE A 162 7.73 34.40 16.91
CA ILE A 162 6.34 34.53 16.47
C ILE A 162 6.25 34.34 14.95
N SER A 163 7.13 34.97 14.18
CA SER A 163 7.15 34.84 12.71
C SER A 163 7.40 33.40 12.27
N PHE A 164 8.31 32.69 12.95
CA PHE A 164 8.61 31.28 12.69
C PHE A 164 7.38 30.39 12.92
N PHE A 165 6.64 30.60 14.01
CA PHE A 165 5.44 29.81 14.28
C PHE A 165 4.32 30.08 13.28
N MET A 166 4.13 31.34 12.88
CA MET A 166 3.15 31.71 11.85
C MET A 166 3.49 31.07 10.49
N ASP A 167 4.75 31.10 10.09
CA ASP A 167 5.21 30.43 8.87
C ASP A 167 5.09 28.90 8.97
N SER A 168 5.37 28.32 10.14
CA SER A 168 5.22 26.89 10.39
C SER A 168 3.77 26.42 10.31
N ILE A 169 2.81 27.22 10.78
CA ILE A 169 1.37 26.95 10.58
C ILE A 169 1.03 26.91 9.09
N ARG A 170 1.50 27.89 8.31
CA ARG A 170 1.27 27.94 6.86
C ARG A 170 1.87 26.74 6.14
N ARG A 171 3.10 26.36 6.50
CA ARG A 171 3.79 25.17 5.96
C ARG A 171 3.07 23.88 6.34
N ASN A 172 2.65 23.74 7.59
CA ASN A 172 1.87 22.58 8.03
C ASN A 172 0.55 22.46 7.27
N SER A 173 -0.17 23.57 7.04
CA SER A 173 -1.39 23.56 6.21
C SER A 173 -1.14 23.04 4.79
N ARG A 174 -0.07 23.50 4.13
CA ARG A 174 0.34 23.00 2.81
C ARG A 174 0.76 21.54 2.82
N LEU A 175 1.43 21.09 3.88
CA LEU A 175 1.82 19.70 4.08
C LEU A 175 0.57 18.80 4.23
N SER A 176 -0.40 19.22 5.03
CA SER A 176 -1.67 18.52 5.21
C SER A 176 -2.49 18.47 3.93
N LEU A 177 -2.53 19.56 3.14
CA LEU A 177 -3.11 19.55 1.79
C LEU A 177 -2.39 18.58 0.85
N SER A 178 -1.06 18.49 0.92
CA SER A 178 -0.27 17.54 0.13
C SER A 178 -0.62 16.09 0.48
N ILE A 179 -0.79 15.80 1.77
CA ILE A 179 -1.18 14.46 2.27
C ILE A 179 -2.62 14.13 1.86
N ARG A 180 -3.56 15.07 1.92
CA ARG A 180 -4.93 14.87 1.41
C ARG A 180 -4.94 14.63 -0.10
N CYS A 181 -4.10 15.34 -0.85
CA CYS A 181 -3.92 15.08 -2.28
C CYS A 181 -3.35 13.68 -2.52
N LEU A 182 -2.37 13.24 -1.72
CA LEU A 182 -1.82 11.89 -1.77
C LEU A 182 -2.88 10.83 -1.46
N ASP A 183 -3.70 11.04 -0.43
CA ASP A 183 -4.84 10.18 -0.12
C ASP A 183 -5.82 10.08 -1.29
N GLY A 184 -6.20 11.21 -1.89
CA GLY A 184 -7.05 11.23 -3.07
C GLY A 184 -6.51 10.42 -4.25
N ILE A 185 -5.18 10.35 -4.42
CA ILE A 185 -4.51 9.54 -5.44
C ILE A 185 -4.51 8.05 -5.05
N LEU A 186 -4.27 7.73 -3.78
CA LEU A 186 -3.96 6.37 -3.34
C LEU A 186 -5.16 5.60 -2.79
N LYS A 187 -6.22 6.25 -2.28
CA LYS A 187 -7.28 5.57 -1.51
C LYS A 187 -8.02 4.48 -2.27
N ARG A 188 -8.28 4.69 -3.56
CA ARG A 188 -8.92 3.70 -4.45
C ARG A 188 -7.96 2.56 -4.77
N PHE A 189 -6.71 2.92 -5.12
CA PHE A 189 -5.65 1.94 -5.37
C PHE A 189 -5.49 0.99 -4.18
N VAL A 190 -5.36 1.53 -2.97
CA VAL A 190 -5.15 0.70 -1.78
C VAL A 190 -6.35 -0.19 -1.48
N PHE A 191 -7.59 0.30 -1.68
CA PHE A 191 -8.78 -0.53 -1.54
C PHE A 191 -8.76 -1.76 -2.45
N PHE A 192 -8.52 -1.57 -3.75
CA PHE A 192 -8.45 -2.68 -4.69
C PHE A 192 -7.29 -3.62 -4.38
N GLN A 193 -6.13 -3.07 -4.08
CA GLN A 193 -4.93 -3.85 -3.82
C GLN A 193 -5.07 -4.70 -2.55
N ILE A 194 -5.64 -4.16 -1.48
CA ILE A 194 -5.94 -4.93 -0.26
C ILE A 194 -7.05 -5.95 -0.54
N GLY A 195 -8.11 -5.55 -1.25
CA GLY A 195 -9.22 -6.42 -1.62
C GLY A 195 -8.79 -7.63 -2.45
N MET A 196 -7.74 -7.50 -3.28
CA MET A 196 -7.14 -8.61 -4.02
C MET A 196 -6.08 -9.36 -3.20
N ALA A 197 -5.23 -8.65 -2.46
CA ALA A 197 -4.13 -9.25 -1.71
C ALA A 197 -4.62 -10.19 -0.59
N ILE A 198 -5.71 -9.84 0.10
CA ILE A 198 -6.29 -10.67 1.17
C ILE A 198 -6.68 -12.07 0.66
N PRO A 199 -7.62 -12.22 -0.30
CA PRO A 199 -8.01 -13.53 -0.80
C PRO A 199 -6.84 -14.26 -1.45
N CYS A 200 -6.00 -13.58 -2.25
CA CYS A 200 -4.81 -14.23 -2.83
C CYS A 200 -3.91 -14.84 -1.76
N THR A 201 -3.62 -14.09 -0.69
CA THR A 201 -2.77 -14.60 0.40
C THR A 201 -3.41 -15.79 1.10
N ILE A 202 -4.72 -15.75 1.37
CA ILE A 202 -5.44 -16.84 2.02
C ILE A 202 -5.41 -18.11 1.16
N PHE A 203 -5.81 -18.02 -0.11
CA PHE A 203 -5.90 -19.19 -0.99
C PHE A 203 -4.53 -19.78 -1.33
N ILE A 204 -3.52 -18.94 -1.56
CA ILE A 204 -2.16 -19.42 -1.85
C ILE A 204 -1.53 -20.06 -0.59
N SER A 205 -1.77 -19.48 0.60
CA SER A 205 -1.34 -20.11 1.86
C SER A 205 -2.05 -21.43 2.12
N PHE A 206 -3.36 -21.50 1.84
CA PHE A 206 -4.13 -22.74 1.94
C PHE A 206 -3.58 -23.81 1.00
N ALA A 207 -3.36 -23.47 -0.28
CA ALA A 207 -2.77 -24.38 -1.26
C ALA A 207 -1.39 -24.88 -0.84
N LEU A 208 -0.54 -24.00 -0.29
CA LEU A 208 0.77 -24.38 0.25
C LEU A 208 0.67 -25.41 1.38
N VAL A 209 -0.29 -25.24 2.30
CA VAL A 209 -0.48 -26.15 3.44
C VAL A 209 -1.06 -27.49 3.00
N VAL A 210 -2.03 -27.48 2.07
CA VAL A 210 -2.63 -28.70 1.51
C VAL A 210 -1.58 -29.52 0.75
N ASN A 211 -0.71 -28.85 0.00
CA ASN A 211 0.34 -29.47 -0.81
C ASN A 211 1.69 -29.59 -0.07
N ARG A 212 1.70 -29.60 1.27
CA ARG A 212 2.95 -29.65 2.07
C ARG A 212 3.82 -30.88 1.82
N ASN A 213 3.23 -31.97 1.31
CA ASN A 213 3.93 -33.22 1.00
C ASN A 213 4.37 -33.30 -0.48
N ALA A 214 4.18 -32.23 -1.26
CA ALA A 214 4.60 -32.19 -2.66
C ALA A 214 6.13 -32.21 -2.79
N LEU A 215 6.60 -32.56 -3.99
CA LEU A 215 8.02 -32.56 -4.31
C LEU A 215 8.60 -31.14 -4.18
N LEU A 216 9.88 -31.03 -3.80
CA LEU A 216 10.52 -29.76 -3.46
C LEU A 216 10.42 -28.72 -4.60
N PHE A 217 10.44 -29.16 -5.86
CA PHE A 217 10.31 -28.29 -7.03
C PHE A 217 8.90 -27.71 -7.22
N GLU A 218 7.86 -28.31 -6.65
CA GLU A 218 6.48 -27.78 -6.65
C GLU A 218 6.22 -26.95 -5.38
N PHE A 219 6.77 -27.40 -4.26
CA PHE A 219 6.63 -26.72 -2.97
C PHE A 219 7.34 -25.36 -2.94
N LEU A 220 8.58 -25.28 -3.44
CA LEU A 220 9.39 -24.06 -3.34
C LEU A 220 8.79 -22.86 -4.09
N PRO A 221 8.29 -22.99 -5.35
CA PRO A 221 7.63 -21.88 -6.02
C PRO A 221 6.34 -21.43 -5.33
N SER A 222 5.56 -22.37 -4.76
CA SER A 222 4.38 -22.05 -3.97
C SER A 222 4.74 -21.29 -2.69
N LEU A 223 5.81 -21.69 -2.00
CA LEU A 223 6.30 -20.99 -0.82
C LEU A 223 6.74 -19.57 -1.15
N ILE A 224 7.50 -19.40 -2.25
CA ILE A 224 7.91 -18.07 -2.74
C ILE A 224 6.68 -17.20 -3.02
N LEU A 225 5.65 -17.74 -3.67
CA LEU A 225 4.44 -17.00 -3.98
C LEU A 225 3.69 -16.58 -2.70
N THR A 226 3.56 -17.47 -1.72
CA THR A 226 2.99 -17.14 -0.41
C THR A 226 3.75 -16.00 0.27
N LEU A 227 5.08 -16.06 0.29
CA LEU A 227 5.93 -15.02 0.86
C LEU A 227 5.77 -13.69 0.11
N LEU A 228 5.66 -13.72 -1.22
CA LEU A 228 5.41 -12.52 -2.04
C LEU A 228 4.07 -11.86 -1.69
N CYS A 229 3.00 -12.65 -1.56
CA CYS A 229 1.68 -12.16 -1.18
C CYS A 229 1.69 -11.54 0.24
N LEU A 230 2.35 -12.21 1.21
CA LEU A 230 2.52 -11.66 2.56
C LEU A 230 3.34 -10.38 2.57
N CYS A 231 4.46 -10.33 1.85
CA CYS A 231 5.30 -9.14 1.72
C CYS A 231 4.53 -7.98 1.08
N LEU A 232 3.74 -8.25 0.04
CA LEU A 232 2.90 -7.26 -0.60
C LEU A 232 1.85 -6.70 0.37
N PHE A 233 1.08 -7.57 1.03
CA PHE A 233 0.10 -7.16 2.02
C PHE A 233 0.75 -6.30 3.12
N TYR A 234 1.92 -6.70 3.59
CA TYR A 234 2.72 -5.91 4.53
C TYR A 234 3.10 -4.55 3.97
N ILE A 235 3.60 -4.46 2.72
CA ILE A 235 3.99 -3.19 2.08
C ILE A 235 2.79 -2.25 1.95
N LEU A 236 1.67 -2.76 1.45
CA LEU A 236 0.43 -2.00 1.24
C LEU A 236 -0.07 -1.35 2.53
N THR A 237 0.08 -2.06 3.65
CA THR A 237 -0.44 -1.63 4.95
C THR A 237 0.57 -0.81 5.78
N ILE A 238 1.86 -1.17 5.76
CA ILE A 238 2.86 -0.56 6.66
C ILE A 238 3.30 0.85 6.25
N TYR A 239 3.47 1.12 4.96
CA TYR A 239 3.89 2.43 4.46
C TYR A 239 2.91 3.55 4.85
N PRO A 240 1.59 3.42 4.61
CA PRO A 240 0.64 4.45 4.99
C PRO A 240 0.49 4.55 6.52
N ALA A 241 0.55 3.43 7.24
CA ALA A 241 0.55 3.46 8.70
C ALA A 241 1.79 4.17 9.29
N ARG A 242 2.96 4.06 8.64
CA ARG A 242 4.15 4.83 9.01
C ARG A 242 3.95 6.32 8.76
N LEU A 243 3.34 6.71 7.65
CA LEU A 243 3.00 8.10 7.35
C LEU A 243 2.07 8.68 8.41
N HIS A 244 0.95 8.01 8.68
CA HIS A 244 -0.01 8.43 9.71
C HIS A 244 0.64 8.54 11.10
N ASN A 245 1.44 7.55 11.49
CA ASN A 245 2.13 7.56 12.77
C ASN A 245 3.18 8.70 12.87
N ARG A 246 3.81 9.10 11.76
CA ARG A 246 4.73 10.24 11.74
C ARG A 246 3.96 11.55 11.95
N MET A 247 2.85 11.74 11.26
CA MET A 247 1.97 12.90 11.47
C MET A 247 1.47 13.00 12.91
N LYS A 248 0.98 11.89 13.48
CA LYS A 248 0.51 11.85 14.87
C LYS A 248 1.60 12.20 15.88
N LYS A 249 2.85 11.79 15.61
CA LYS A 249 3.99 12.07 16.48
C LYS A 249 4.52 13.50 16.39
N THR A 250 4.21 14.23 15.32
CA THR A 250 4.69 15.60 15.11
C THR A 250 4.37 16.51 16.29
N ARG A 251 3.12 16.51 16.77
CA ARG A 251 2.72 17.29 17.95
C ARG A 251 3.50 16.89 19.20
N ALA A 252 3.57 15.60 19.49
CA ALA A 252 4.26 15.11 20.69
C ALA A 252 5.74 15.51 20.69
N LEU A 253 6.41 15.42 19.54
CA LEU A 253 7.80 15.83 19.36
C LEU A 253 7.99 17.35 19.44
N PHE A 254 7.01 18.13 18.98
CA PHE A 254 7.02 19.57 19.13
C PHE A 254 6.85 19.98 20.61
N CYS A 255 5.84 19.43 21.28
CA CYS A 255 5.54 19.72 22.69
C CYS A 255 6.64 19.23 23.64
N SER A 256 7.38 18.16 23.32
CA SER A 256 8.51 17.72 24.15
C SER A 256 9.63 18.74 24.23
N ASN A 257 9.71 19.68 23.28
CA ASN A 257 10.75 20.72 23.23
C ASN A 257 10.29 22.07 23.79
N ILE A 258 9.14 22.13 24.46
CA ILE A 258 8.55 23.38 24.99
C ILE A 258 9.50 24.21 25.87
N ARG A 259 10.47 23.58 26.53
CA ARG A 259 11.47 24.23 27.38
C ARG A 259 12.31 25.27 26.65
N HIS A 260 12.53 25.09 25.36
CA HIS A 260 13.33 26.02 24.58
C HIS A 260 12.53 27.30 24.24
N TRP A 261 11.19 27.26 24.28
CA TRP A 261 10.33 28.39 23.90
C TRP A 261 9.86 29.18 25.13
N LEU A 262 9.87 28.54 26.30
CA LEU A 262 9.51 29.14 27.58
C LEU A 262 10.18 30.50 27.89
N PRO A 263 11.45 30.75 27.52
CA PRO A 263 12.14 32.01 27.84
C PRO A 263 11.64 33.24 27.08
N PHE A 264 10.93 33.09 25.96
CA PHE A 264 10.56 34.20 25.07
C PHE A 264 9.24 34.92 25.44
N GLY A 265 8.69 34.64 26.63
CA GLY A 265 7.51 35.33 27.13
C GLY A 265 6.16 34.79 26.63
N HIS A 266 5.08 35.47 27.03
CA HIS A 266 3.71 34.97 26.89
C HIS A 266 3.23 34.89 25.44
N ASN A 267 3.59 35.85 24.58
CA ASN A 267 3.10 35.89 23.19
C ASN A 267 3.66 34.73 22.37
N VAL A 268 4.94 34.40 22.55
CA VAL A 268 5.58 33.26 21.88
C VAL A 268 5.00 31.93 22.36
N HIS A 269 4.71 31.82 23.66
CA HIS A 269 4.02 30.65 24.20
C HIS A 269 2.63 30.47 23.57
N THR A 270 1.86 31.56 23.44
CA THR A 270 0.54 31.54 22.78
C THR A 270 0.67 31.15 21.30
N ALA A 271 1.63 31.71 20.56
CA ALA A 271 1.88 31.34 19.16
C ALA A 271 2.28 29.86 19.00
N ALA A 272 3.14 29.34 19.88
CA ALA A 272 3.52 27.94 19.92
C ALA A 272 2.33 27.02 20.24
N LEU A 273 1.45 27.43 21.15
CA LEU A 273 0.24 26.67 21.50
C LEU A 273 -0.78 26.64 20.34
N VAL A 274 -0.94 27.76 19.64
CA VAL A 274 -1.74 27.83 18.40
C VAL A 274 -1.13 26.94 17.32
N PHE A 275 0.19 26.93 17.16
CA PHE A 275 0.82 26.00 16.21
C PHE A 275 0.62 24.54 16.64
N ALA A 276 0.77 24.21 17.92
CA ALA A 276 0.56 22.86 18.44
C ALA A 276 -0.86 22.34 18.22
N SER A 277 -1.89 23.20 18.28
CA SER A 277 -3.27 22.82 17.95
C SER A 277 -3.44 22.50 16.46
N HIS A 278 -2.76 23.22 15.57
CA HIS A 278 -2.78 22.93 14.12
C HIS A 278 -2.05 21.65 13.75
N LEU A 279 -1.12 21.17 14.58
CA LEU A 279 -0.46 19.87 14.40
C LEU A 279 -1.36 18.68 14.75
N GLU A 280 -2.46 18.91 15.48
CA GLU A 280 -3.40 17.88 15.87
C GLU A 280 -4.44 17.63 14.76
N GLN A 281 -4.10 16.72 13.86
CA GLN A 281 -4.97 16.36 12.74
C GLN A 281 -5.12 14.83 12.70
N THR A 282 -6.22 14.33 13.25
CA THR A 282 -6.50 12.89 13.42
C THR A 282 -6.70 12.17 12.10
N ASP A 283 -7.20 12.89 11.09
CA ASP A 283 -7.67 12.29 9.83
C ASP A 283 -6.63 12.40 8.70
N LEU A 284 -5.36 12.67 9.06
CA LEU A 284 -4.28 12.73 8.08
C LEU A 284 -3.56 11.40 7.91
N GLY A 285 -3.68 10.86 6.70
CA GLY A 285 -2.99 9.67 6.23
C GLY A 285 -3.63 9.16 4.96
N VAL A 286 -3.34 7.91 4.61
CA VAL A 286 -3.99 7.25 3.48
C VAL A 286 -5.14 6.41 4.02
N THR A 287 -6.30 6.58 3.43
CA THR A 287 -7.54 5.88 3.73
C THR A 287 -7.77 4.75 2.72
N ILE A 288 -8.52 3.74 3.14
CA ILE A 288 -9.05 2.73 2.24
C ILE A 288 -10.38 3.29 1.72
N TRP A 289 -10.43 3.69 0.45
CA TRP A 289 -11.62 4.31 -0.20
C TRP A 289 -12.23 5.53 0.55
N GLY A 290 -11.61 6.06 1.60
CA GLY A 290 -12.19 7.07 2.48
C GLY A 290 -12.98 6.54 3.68
N PHE A 291 -13.16 5.22 3.85
CA PHE A 291 -13.92 4.69 4.99
C PHE A 291 -13.05 4.39 6.22
N ALA A 292 -11.80 3.98 6.04
CA ALA A 292 -10.90 3.64 7.15
C ALA A 292 -9.49 4.14 6.92
N LEU A 293 -8.91 4.75 7.96
CA LEU A 293 -7.52 5.18 7.95
C LEU A 293 -6.59 3.98 8.15
N LEU A 294 -5.60 3.82 7.27
CA LEU A 294 -4.60 2.75 7.38
C LEU A 294 -3.66 3.02 8.56
N SER A 295 -4.03 2.47 9.70
CA SER A 295 -3.34 2.57 10.98
C SER A 295 -2.86 1.19 11.42
N LYS A 296 -1.85 1.13 12.30
CA LYS A 296 -1.31 -0.14 12.81
C LYS A 296 -2.38 -1.08 13.40
N PRO A 297 -3.37 -0.61 14.18
CA PRO A 297 -4.46 -1.46 14.66
C PRO A 297 -5.22 -2.14 13.54
N LEU A 298 -5.57 -1.41 12.46
CA LEU A 298 -6.28 -1.98 11.32
C LEU A 298 -5.47 -3.10 10.64
N ILE A 299 -4.14 -2.93 10.53
CA ILE A 299 -3.25 -3.99 9.99
C ILE A 299 -3.37 -5.27 10.82
N LEU A 300 -3.35 -5.14 12.15
CA LEU A 300 -3.43 -6.29 13.05
C LEU A 300 -4.79 -6.99 12.93
N THR A 301 -5.88 -6.23 12.85
CA THR A 301 -7.23 -6.77 12.64
C THR A 301 -7.33 -7.53 11.32
N LEU A 302 -6.82 -6.97 10.23
CA LEU A 302 -6.83 -7.63 8.91
C LEU A 302 -5.97 -8.90 8.90
N PHE A 303 -4.80 -8.85 9.54
CA PHE A 303 -3.94 -10.04 9.63
C PHE A 303 -4.58 -11.14 10.48
N SER A 304 -5.21 -10.77 11.60
CA SER A 304 -5.96 -11.69 12.45
C SER A 304 -7.11 -12.34 11.68
N SER A 305 -7.90 -11.56 10.93
CA SER A 305 -9.02 -12.11 10.16
C SER A 305 -8.54 -13.05 9.04
N MET A 306 -7.42 -12.74 8.39
CA MET A 306 -6.79 -13.62 7.39
C MET A 306 -6.38 -14.97 7.99
N ILE A 307 -5.75 -14.96 9.18
CA ILE A 307 -5.37 -16.19 9.89
C ILE A 307 -6.62 -16.99 10.29
N THR A 308 -7.64 -16.33 10.84
CA THR A 308 -8.89 -17.00 11.22
C THR A 308 -9.56 -17.63 10.01
N ALA A 309 -9.66 -16.91 8.88
CA ALA A 309 -10.21 -17.46 7.64
C ALA A 309 -9.41 -18.67 7.14
N LEU A 310 -8.08 -18.58 7.13
CA LEU A 310 -7.21 -19.69 6.76
C LEU A 310 -7.42 -20.91 7.68
N ALA A 311 -7.51 -20.70 8.99
CA ALA A 311 -7.76 -21.77 9.94
C ALA A 311 -9.11 -22.46 9.70
N ILE A 312 -10.16 -21.68 9.42
CA ILE A 312 -11.49 -22.20 9.06
C ILE A 312 -11.41 -23.05 7.78
N PHE A 313 -10.73 -22.59 6.74
CA PHE A 313 -10.56 -23.36 5.50
C PHE A 313 -9.82 -24.68 5.73
N LEU A 314 -8.77 -24.67 6.57
CA LEU A 314 -8.04 -25.89 6.94
C LEU A 314 -8.93 -26.88 7.69
N GLN A 315 -9.73 -26.41 8.66
CA GLN A 315 -10.68 -27.25 9.39
C GLN A 315 -11.73 -27.88 8.46
N PHE A 316 -12.28 -27.11 7.51
CA PHE A 316 -13.23 -27.65 6.54
C PHE A 316 -12.60 -28.71 5.62
N SER A 317 -11.37 -28.47 5.15
CA SER A 317 -10.61 -29.45 4.36
C SER A 317 -10.39 -30.75 5.13
N ASP A 318 -10.00 -30.66 6.40
CA ASP A 318 -9.76 -31.85 7.24
C ASP A 318 -11.07 -32.61 7.52
N CYS A 319 -12.16 -31.90 7.76
CA CYS A 319 -13.50 -32.48 7.90
C CYS A 319 -13.94 -33.23 6.63
N GLN A 320 -13.74 -32.64 5.46
CA GLN A 320 -14.06 -33.28 4.18
C GLN A 320 -13.28 -34.59 3.99
N LYS A 321 -11.98 -34.61 4.31
CA LYS A 321 -11.15 -35.82 4.25
C LYS A 321 -11.66 -36.92 5.20
N GLN A 322 -12.08 -36.55 6.42
CA GLN A 322 -12.64 -37.50 7.38
C GLN A 322 -13.96 -38.10 6.89
N ILE A 323 -14.86 -37.29 6.34
CA ILE A 323 -16.14 -37.76 5.76
C ILE A 323 -15.86 -38.75 4.61
N GLN A 324 -14.95 -38.40 3.71
CA GLN A 324 -14.61 -39.26 2.58
C GLN A 324 -14.02 -40.61 3.02
N SER A 325 -13.10 -40.60 3.98
CA SER A 325 -12.54 -41.85 4.55
C SER A 325 -13.61 -42.73 5.22
N THR A 326 -14.62 -42.11 5.85
CA THR A 326 -15.73 -42.82 6.49
C THR A 326 -16.66 -43.47 5.45
N ILE A 327 -16.93 -42.78 4.34
CA ILE A 327 -17.73 -43.32 3.21
C ILE A 327 -17.00 -44.50 2.56
N GLU A 328 -15.69 -44.37 2.30
CA GLU A 328 -14.88 -45.45 1.75
C GLU A 328 -14.85 -46.68 2.66
N PHE A 329 -14.72 -46.48 3.98
CA PHE A 329 -14.80 -47.56 4.96
C PHE A 329 -16.18 -48.25 4.97
N ARG A 330 -17.28 -47.48 4.86
CA ARG A 330 -18.65 -48.03 4.78
C ARG A 330 -18.89 -48.82 3.48
N ASN A 331 -18.36 -48.35 2.36
CA ASN A 331 -18.50 -49.04 1.08
C ASN A 331 -17.68 -50.35 1.07
N THR A 332 -16.47 -50.35 1.63
CA THR A 332 -15.64 -51.56 1.72
C THR A 332 -16.17 -52.60 2.71
N THR A 333 -16.93 -52.21 3.73
CA THR A 333 -17.60 -53.12 4.66
C THR A 333 -18.90 -53.71 4.10
N ASN A 334 -19.69 -52.92 3.35
CA ASN A 334 -20.90 -53.42 2.69
C ASN A 334 -20.64 -54.40 1.53
N PHE A 335 -19.44 -54.41 0.94
CA PHE A 335 -19.04 -55.37 -0.11
C PHE A 335 -18.52 -56.71 0.45
N LYS A 336 -18.41 -56.87 1.77
CA LYS A 336 -17.93 -58.10 2.45
C LYS A 336 -19.02 -58.92 3.13
N LEU A 337 -20.29 -58.57 2.93
CA LEU A 337 -21.48 -59.34 3.29
C LEU A 337 -22.17 -59.77 2.00
#